data_AF-A0A6P2BCH4-F1
#
_entry.id   AF-A0A6P2BCH4-F1
#
_cell.length_a   1.000
_cell.length_b   1.000
_cell.length_c   1.000
_cell.angle_alpha   90.00
_cell.angle_beta   90.00
_cell.angle_gamma   90.00
#
_symmetry.space_group_name_H-M   'P 1'
#
loop_
_entity.id
_entity.type
_entity.pdbx_description
1 polymer ?
#
loop_
_entity_poly.entity_id
_entity_poly.type
_entity_poly.pdbx_seq_one_letter_code
_entity_poly.pdbx_strand_id
1 'polypeptide(L)'
;MIRHLLTVLIMTSGMAASAGELIVHSRVVDVQPLTQQERVATEVGDCDPLRPAGNDLIALLAWDLRTDCRVVHETRHTVTGYRVVHVVDGRRLERIVDELPGKTIPVRLRLH
;
A
#
# COMPACT_ATOMS: atom_id res chain seq x y z
N MET A 1 13.92 3.80 61.51
CA MET A 1 14.19 5.20 61.13
C MET A 1 15.41 5.21 60.22
N ILE A 2 15.49 6.18 59.29
CA ILE A 2 16.45 6.35 58.16
C ILE A 2 15.92 5.64 56.88
N ARG A 3 15.05 6.24 56.05
CA ARG A 3 15.18 7.36 55.07
C ARG A 3 16.19 7.14 53.92
N HIS A 4 15.60 6.88 52.75
CA HIS A 4 15.91 7.34 51.39
C HIS A 4 17.31 7.19 50.80
N LEU A 5 17.38 6.66 49.57
CA LEU A 5 17.53 7.48 48.36
C LEU A 5 17.34 6.62 47.10
N LEU A 6 16.23 6.88 46.40
CA LEU A 6 15.93 6.34 45.08
C LEU A 6 16.48 7.36 44.07
N THR A 7 17.61 7.06 43.43
CA THR A 7 18.19 7.93 42.41
C THR A 7 17.49 7.68 41.08
N VAL A 8 16.44 8.44 40.80
CA VAL A 8 15.83 8.50 39.45
C VAL A 8 16.66 9.47 38.63
N LEU A 9 17.46 8.93 37.72
CA LEU A 9 18.21 9.70 36.74
C LEU A 9 17.22 10.20 35.66
N ILE A 10 16.75 11.43 35.80
CA ILE A 10 15.97 12.11 34.76
C ILE A 10 16.99 12.68 33.76
N MET A 11 17.22 11.97 32.66
CA MET A 11 17.88 12.53 31.48
C MET A 11 16.86 13.40 30.74
N THR A 12 16.82 14.68 31.07
CA THR A 12 16.21 15.72 30.24
C THR A 12 17.25 16.26 29.27
N SER A 13 16.99 16.12 27.98
CA SER A 13 17.85 16.73 26.95
C SER A 13 17.00 17.26 25.80
N GLY A 14 16.72 18.56 25.89
CA GLY A 14 16.63 19.46 24.74
C GLY A 14 15.30 19.52 23.99
N MET A 15 14.24 20.01 24.62
CA MET A 15 13.07 20.52 23.89
C MET A 15 13.28 22.02 23.66
N ALA A 16 13.77 22.38 22.46
CA ALA A 16 13.72 23.76 22.00
C ALA A 16 12.25 24.07 21.64
N ALA A 17 11.51 24.59 22.61
CA ALA A 17 10.15 25.06 22.40
C ALA A 17 10.19 26.44 21.72
N SER A 18 10.32 26.46 20.38
CA SER A 18 9.76 27.59 19.62
C SER A 18 8.26 27.41 19.59
N ALA A 19 7.46 28.49 19.64
CA ALA A 19 6.03 28.44 19.36
C ALA A 19 5.82 27.73 18.01
N GLY A 20 5.49 26.43 18.04
CA GLY A 20 6.02 25.55 17.00
C GLY A 20 5.46 24.15 17.07
N GLU A 21 5.21 23.60 15.90
CA GLU A 21 4.69 22.26 15.72
C GLU A 21 5.62 21.23 16.38
N LEU A 22 5.04 20.32 17.16
CA LEU A 22 5.76 19.20 17.76
C LEU A 22 5.53 17.94 16.92
N ILE A 23 6.60 17.28 16.49
CA ILE A 23 6.52 15.95 15.88
C ILE A 23 6.63 14.90 16.97
N VAL A 24 5.57 14.11 17.16
CA VAL A 24 5.53 12.97 18.09
C VAL A 24 5.32 11.67 17.34
N HIS A 25 5.84 10.58 17.88
CA HIS A 25 5.62 9.24 17.35
C HIS A 25 4.42 8.60 18.06
N SER A 26 3.31 8.47 17.34
CA SER A 26 2.10 7.84 17.84
C SER A 26 2.16 6.33 17.65
N ARG A 27 1.66 5.57 18.62
CA ARG A 27 1.61 4.10 18.56
C ARG A 27 0.52 3.64 17.61
N VAL A 28 0.87 2.78 16.66
CA VAL A 28 -0.08 2.10 15.78
C VAL A 28 -0.76 0.96 16.56
N VAL A 29 -2.10 0.87 16.44
CA VAL A 29 -2.92 -0.12 17.14
C VAL A 29 -3.73 -1.00 16.19
N ASP A 30 -3.96 -0.57 14.96
CA ASP A 30 -4.58 -1.38 13.91
C ASP A 30 -4.10 -0.92 12.52
N VAL A 31 -3.97 -1.87 11.59
CA VAL A 31 -3.53 -1.63 10.21
C VAL A 31 -4.37 -2.48 9.28
N GLN A 32 -5.10 -1.83 8.37
CA GLN A 32 -5.93 -2.50 7.38
C GLN A 32 -5.42 -2.17 5.97
N PRO A 33 -5.09 -3.16 5.13
CA PRO A 33 -4.72 -2.90 3.75
C PRO A 33 -5.94 -2.36 2.97
N LEU A 34 -5.71 -1.32 2.18
CA LEU A 34 -6.65 -0.83 1.19
C LEU A 34 -6.32 -1.53 -0.12
N THR A 35 -7.24 -2.34 -0.62
CA THR A 35 -7.05 -3.12 -1.85
C THR A 35 -7.94 -2.59 -2.97
N GLN A 36 -7.36 -2.40 -4.15
CA GLN A 36 -8.10 -2.18 -5.37
C GLN A 36 -8.18 -3.49 -6.16
N GLN A 37 -9.37 -3.78 -6.69
CA GLN A 37 -9.59 -4.89 -7.60
C GLN A 37 -9.61 -4.37 -9.04
N GLU A 38 -8.80 -4.98 -9.89
CA GLU A 38 -8.75 -4.68 -11.31
C GLU A 38 -8.99 -5.95 -12.12
N ARG A 39 -9.78 -5.84 -13.19
CA ARG A 39 -9.98 -6.93 -14.16
C ARG A 39 -9.12 -6.66 -15.37
N VAL A 40 -8.08 -7.47 -15.55
CA VAL A 40 -7.13 -7.34 -16.66
C VAL A 40 -7.51 -8.36 -17.73
N ALA A 41 -7.63 -7.91 -18.97
CA ALA A 41 -7.74 -8.78 -20.14
C ALA A 41 -6.32 -9.02 -20.70
N THR A 42 -5.96 -10.28 -20.89
CA THR A 42 -4.69 -10.66 -21.50
C THR A 42 -4.98 -11.59 -22.67
N GLU A 43 -4.43 -11.24 -23.83
CA GLU A 43 -4.44 -12.09 -25.01
C GLU A 43 -3.41 -13.21 -24.84
N VAL A 44 -3.84 -14.44 -25.09
CA VAL A 44 -2.99 -15.63 -25.00
C VAL A 44 -3.05 -16.36 -26.33
N GLY A 45 -1.87 -16.67 -26.86
CA GLY A 45 -1.69 -17.33 -28.15
C GLY A 45 -1.42 -16.32 -29.28
N ASP A 46 -1.67 -16.74 -30.52
CA ASP A 46 -1.40 -15.91 -31.71
C ASP A 46 -2.67 -15.11 -32.05
N CYS A 47 -2.75 -13.89 -31.52
CA CYS A 47 -3.92 -13.02 -31.65
C CYS A 47 -3.89 -12.09 -32.86
N ASP A 48 -2.72 -11.92 -33.48
CA ASP A 48 -2.55 -11.15 -34.70
C ASP A 48 -1.76 -11.93 -35.77
N PRO A 49 -2.20 -13.16 -36.15
CA PRO A 49 -1.48 -13.94 -37.14
C PRO A 49 -1.58 -13.29 -38.51
N LEU A 50 -0.45 -13.15 -39.20
CA LEU A 50 -0.44 -12.62 -40.56
C LEU A 50 -1.21 -13.54 -41.51
N ARG A 51 -2.30 -13.04 -42.10
CA ARG A 51 -3.10 -13.77 -43.10
C ARG A 51 -2.24 -14.10 -44.35
N PRO A 52 -2.28 -15.34 -44.87
CA PRO A 52 -1.61 -15.68 -46.12
C PRO A 52 -2.04 -14.80 -47.29
N ALA A 53 -1.09 -14.44 -48.16
CA ALA A 53 -1.38 -13.69 -49.38
C ALA A 53 -2.12 -14.57 -50.41
N GLY A 54 -3.17 -14.03 -51.05
CA GLY A 54 -3.94 -14.71 -52.08
C GLY A 54 -5.25 -15.36 -51.60
N ASN A 55 -5.81 -16.23 -52.44
CA ASN A 55 -7.14 -16.83 -52.27
C ASN A 55 -7.11 -18.37 -52.22
N ASP A 56 -5.96 -18.98 -51.91
CA ASP A 56 -5.88 -20.43 -51.77
C ASP A 56 -6.68 -20.89 -50.55
N LEU A 57 -7.76 -21.64 -50.80
CA LEU A 57 -8.70 -22.06 -49.76
C LEU A 57 -8.02 -22.92 -48.70
N ILE A 58 -7.07 -23.78 -49.07
CA ILE A 58 -6.38 -24.67 -48.14
C ILE A 58 -5.48 -23.85 -47.21
N ALA A 59 -4.67 -22.93 -47.75
CA ALA A 59 -3.83 -22.04 -46.95
C ALA A 59 -4.65 -21.14 -46.02
N LEU A 60 -5.79 -20.63 -46.49
CA LEU A 60 -6.69 -19.80 -45.68
C LEU A 60 -7.34 -20.60 -44.55
N LEU A 61 -7.81 -21.83 -44.83
CA LEU A 61 -8.41 -22.71 -43.83
C LEU A 61 -7.37 -23.15 -42.78
N ALA A 62 -6.15 -23.46 -43.21
CA ALA A 62 -5.06 -23.83 -42.31
C ALA A 62 -4.56 -22.65 -41.46
N TRP A 63 -4.71 -21.40 -41.93
CA TRP A 63 -4.45 -20.21 -41.13
C TRP A 63 -5.55 -20.00 -40.08
N ASP A 64 -6.81 -20.10 -40.48
CA ASP A 64 -7.97 -19.99 -39.59
C ASP A 64 -7.92 -21.02 -38.46
N LEU A 65 -7.66 -22.29 -38.79
CA LEU A 65 -7.58 -23.38 -37.81
C LEU A 65 -6.37 -23.34 -36.88
N ARG A 66 -5.28 -22.63 -37.27
CA ARG A 66 -4.08 -22.48 -36.43
C ARG A 66 -4.13 -21.26 -35.52
N THR A 67 -5.09 -20.36 -35.75
CA THR A 67 -5.25 -19.14 -34.95
C THR A 67 -5.87 -19.51 -33.60
N ASP A 68 -5.02 -19.82 -32.62
CA ASP A 68 -5.41 -20.02 -31.22
C ASP A 68 -5.27 -18.70 -30.48
N CYS A 69 -6.19 -17.77 -30.71
CA CYS A 69 -6.30 -16.55 -29.92
C CYS A 69 -7.40 -16.69 -28.88
N ARG A 70 -7.07 -16.45 -27.62
CA ARG A 70 -8.04 -16.33 -26.54
C ARG A 70 -7.77 -15.11 -25.67
N VAL A 71 -8.83 -14.41 -25.32
CA VAL A 71 -8.77 -13.36 -24.29
C VAL A 71 -9.09 -13.99 -22.95
N VAL A 72 -8.11 -14.00 -22.05
CA VAL A 72 -8.28 -14.48 -20.68
C VAL A 72 -8.46 -13.26 -19.77
N HIS A 73 -9.42 -13.35 -18.85
CA HIS A 73 -9.64 -12.33 -17.84
C HIS A 73 -9.08 -12.79 -16.50
N GLU A 74 -8.20 -11.98 -15.93
CA GLU A 74 -7.67 -12.18 -14.59
C GLU A 74 -8.18 -11.07 -13.67
N THR A 75 -8.51 -11.45 -12.43
CA THR A 75 -8.78 -10.48 -11.37
C THR A 75 -7.50 -10.31 -10.56
N ARG A 76 -6.97 -9.09 -10.52
CA ARG A 76 -5.81 -8.72 -9.72
C ARG A 76 -6.26 -7.89 -8.52
N HIS A 77 -5.67 -8.18 -7.36
CA HIS A 77 -5.86 -7.41 -6.14
C HIS A 77 -4.55 -6.73 -5.80
N THR A 78 -4.53 -5.40 -5.85
CA THR A 78 -3.34 -4.60 -5.56
C THR A 78 -3.57 -3.80 -4.29
N VAL A 79 -2.63 -3.85 -3.34
CA VAL A 79 -2.66 -2.97 -2.17
C VAL A 79 -2.27 -1.57 -2.62
N THR A 80 -3.16 -0.60 -2.45
CA THR A 80 -2.96 0.81 -2.85
C THR A 80 -2.62 1.71 -1.67
N GLY A 81 -2.67 1.19 -0.45
CA GLY A 81 -2.29 1.88 0.77
C GLY A 81 -2.77 1.15 2.01
N TYR A 82 -2.67 1.81 3.15
CA TYR A 82 -3.04 1.27 4.45
C TYR A 82 -3.84 2.29 5.25
N ARG A 83 -4.98 1.85 5.79
CA ARG A 83 -5.71 2.58 6.82
C ARG A 83 -5.11 2.22 8.18
N VAL A 84 -4.63 3.23 8.89
CA VAL A 84 -3.85 3.07 10.12
C VAL A 84 -4.57 3.73 11.26
N VAL A 85 -4.92 2.94 12.28
CA VAL A 85 -5.44 3.44 13.54
C VAL A 85 -4.27 3.59 14.51
N HIS A 86 -4.12 4.75 15.11
CA HIS A 86 -3.03 5.11 16.01
C HIS A 86 -3.53 5.85 17.24
N VAL A 87 -2.76 5.86 18.33
CA VAL A 87 -3.14 6.48 19.60
C VAL A 87 -2.18 7.60 19.99
N VAL A 88 -2.74 8.79 20.22
CA VAL A 88 -2.04 9.96 20.77
C VAL A 88 -2.86 10.52 21.92
N ASP A 89 -2.24 10.74 23.07
CA ASP A 89 -2.90 11.23 24.30
C ASP A 89 -4.21 10.49 24.64
N GLY A 90 -4.21 9.16 24.49
CA GLY A 90 -5.37 8.31 24.77
C GLY A 90 -6.48 8.34 23.71
N ARG A 91 -6.35 9.17 22.66
CA ARG A 91 -7.33 9.27 21.57
C ARG A 91 -6.92 8.37 20.41
N ARG A 92 -7.87 7.58 19.89
CA ARG A 92 -7.71 6.82 18.65
C ARG A 92 -7.97 7.73 17.46
N LEU A 93 -7.01 7.81 16.56
CA LEU A 93 -7.08 8.56 15.32
C LEU A 93 -6.83 7.63 14.14
N GLU A 94 -7.31 8.02 12.97
CA GLU A 94 -7.16 7.27 11.73
C GLU A 94 -6.43 8.12 10.68
N ARG A 95 -5.57 7.48 9.89
CA ARG A 95 -4.88 8.08 8.75
C ARG A 95 -4.68 7.04 7.66
N ILE A 96 -4.70 7.47 6.39
CA ILE A 96 -4.27 6.66 5.25
C ILE A 96 -2.80 6.97 4.95
N VAL A 97 -2.01 5.93 4.74
CA VAL A 97 -0.60 5.99 4.31
C VAL A 97 -0.37 5.07 3.12
N ASP A 98 0.59 5.39 2.27
CA ASP A 98 0.84 4.62 1.04
C ASP A 98 1.70 3.37 1.32
N GLU A 99 2.55 3.43 2.35
CA GLU A 99 3.46 2.36 2.74
C GLU A 99 3.02 1.65 4.02
N LEU A 100 3.38 0.38 4.18
CA LEU A 100 3.07 -0.39 5.37
C LEU A 100 3.71 0.29 6.61
N PRO A 101 2.91 0.74 7.61
CA PRO A 101 3.46 1.44 8.75
C PRO A 101 4.25 0.50 9.68
N GLY A 102 5.24 1.05 10.37
CA GLY A 102 5.87 0.39 11.51
C GLY A 102 4.98 0.40 12.77
N LYS A 103 5.58 0.10 13.93
CA LYS A 103 4.89 0.13 15.24
C LYS A 103 4.44 1.54 15.65
N THR A 104 5.00 2.57 15.04
CA THR A 104 4.71 3.97 15.32
C THR A 104 4.68 4.79 14.03
N ILE A 105 3.91 5.88 14.02
CA ILE A 105 3.88 6.85 12.91
C ILE A 105 4.13 8.28 13.41
N PRO A 106 4.80 9.14 12.61
CA PRO A 106 5.00 10.54 12.97
C PRO A 106 3.70 11.34 12.82
N VAL A 107 3.36 12.10 13.86
CA VAL A 107 2.19 12.97 13.93
C VAL A 107 2.64 14.38 14.32
N ARG A 108 2.12 15.40 13.63
CA ARG A 108 2.35 16.81 13.97
C ARG A 108 1.26 17.28 14.92
N LEU A 109 1.65 17.78 16.08
CA LEU A 109 0.77 18.43 17.03
C LEU A 109 1.01 19.94 16.97
N ARG A 110 -0.08 20.70 16.83
CA ARG A 110 -0.04 22.15 16.94
C ARG A 110 -0.36 22.52 18.38
N LEU A 111 0.59 23.13 19.05
CA LEU A 111 0.40 23.67 20.40
C LEU A 111 -0.31 25.03 20.26
N HIS A 112 -1.42 25.18 20.97
CA HIS A 112 -2.22 26.41 21.03
C HIS A 112 -2.02 27.10 22.38
#